data_AF-A0A2K3KX34-F1
#
_entry.id   AF-A0A2K3KX34-F1
#
_cell.length_a   1.000
_cell.length_b   1.000
_cell.length_c   1.000
_cell.angle_alpha   90.00
_cell.angle_beta   90.00
_cell.angle_gamma   90.00
#
_symmetry.space_group_name_H-M   'P 1'
#
loop_
_entity.id
_entity.type
_entity.pdbx_description
1 polymer ?
#
loop_
_entity_poly.entity_id
_entity_poly.type
_entity_poly.pdbx_seq_one_letter_code
_entity_poly.pdbx_strand_id
1 'polypeptide(L)'
;MGSGFVNATAALNPGLLFDTSYDDYMSFLCGINGSASAVLEYTGQNCWTHNSTVYGSDLNLPSITIARLDQSRVVQRAVQNIAGNETYSVGWSSPYGVSVKVSPTRFSIANGERQVLSVIFNATGN
;
A
#
# COMPACT_ATOMS: atom_id res chain seq x y z
N MET A 1 4.24 -2.06 17.73
CA MET A 1 3.09 -3.00 17.63
C MET A 1 2.29 -2.65 16.39
N GLY A 2 2.69 -3.11 15.19
CA GLY A 2 1.97 -2.94 13.92
C GLY A 2 1.00 -1.75 13.82
N SER A 3 -0.27 -2.04 13.59
CA SER A 3 -1.38 -1.07 13.51
C SER A 3 -2.11 -0.80 14.84
N GLY A 4 -1.58 -1.29 15.97
CA GLY A 4 -2.19 -1.11 17.31
C GLY A 4 -3.02 -2.29 17.81
N PHE A 5 -3.80 -2.06 18.89
CA PHE A 5 -4.67 -3.06 19.50
C PHE A 5 -5.98 -3.21 18.71
N VAL A 6 -6.51 -4.42 18.64
CA VAL A 6 -7.69 -4.74 17.82
C VAL A 6 -8.95 -4.05 18.33
N ASN A 7 -9.75 -3.51 17.41
CA ASN A 7 -11.11 -3.06 17.67
C ASN A 7 -12.08 -3.82 16.73
N ALA A 8 -12.64 -4.91 17.24
CA ALA A 8 -13.50 -5.79 16.44
C ALA A 8 -14.78 -5.09 15.95
N THR A 9 -15.38 -4.24 16.78
CA THR A 9 -16.62 -3.55 16.42
C THR A 9 -16.41 -2.56 15.27
N ALA A 10 -15.32 -1.80 15.29
CA ALA A 10 -14.99 -0.87 14.21
C ALA A 10 -14.61 -1.60 12.90
N ALA A 11 -14.02 -2.79 12.99
CA ALA A 11 -13.62 -3.57 11.83
C ALA A 11 -14.80 -4.12 11.00
N LEU A 12 -16.03 -4.17 11.56
CA LEU A 12 -17.22 -4.60 10.83
C LEU A 12 -17.65 -3.60 9.74
N ASN A 13 -17.35 -2.30 9.94
CA ASN A 13 -17.61 -1.27 8.96
C ASN A 13 -16.50 -0.19 9.00
N PRO A 14 -15.34 -0.46 8.38
CA PRO A 14 -14.18 0.43 8.45
C PRO A 14 -14.28 1.66 7.54
N GLY A 15 -15.30 1.76 6.68
CA GLY A 15 -15.43 2.80 5.65
C GLY A 15 -14.55 2.54 4.44
N LEU A 16 -13.22 2.56 4.62
CA LEU A 16 -12.24 2.31 3.57
C LEU A 16 -11.53 0.97 3.73
N LEU A 17 -11.25 0.32 2.61
CA LEU A 17 -10.44 -0.89 2.50
C LEU A 17 -9.23 -0.68 1.60
N PHE A 18 -8.15 -1.40 1.91
CA PHE A 18 -7.01 -1.58 1.01
C PHE A 18 -7.12 -2.97 0.41
N ASP A 19 -7.78 -3.05 -0.74
CA ASP A 19 -8.02 -4.31 -1.43
C ASP A 19 -6.75 -4.80 -2.13
N THR A 20 -6.45 -6.10 -2.04
CA THR A 20 -5.26 -6.73 -2.63
C THR A 20 -5.64 -8.13 -3.09
N SER A 21 -5.34 -8.44 -4.35
CA SER A 21 -5.66 -9.72 -4.98
C SER A 21 -4.50 -10.72 -4.92
N TYR A 22 -4.80 -11.97 -5.28
CA TYR A 22 -3.77 -13.00 -5.46
C TYR A 22 -2.69 -12.59 -6.47
N ASP A 23 -3.08 -11.98 -7.58
CA ASP A 23 -2.15 -11.54 -8.63
C ASP A 23 -1.23 -10.40 -8.17
N ASP A 24 -1.71 -9.55 -7.25
CA ASP A 24 -0.89 -8.51 -6.63
C ASP A 24 0.19 -9.15 -5.74
N TYR A 25 -0.16 -10.18 -4.97
CA TYR A 25 0.82 -10.95 -4.18
C TYR A 25 1.81 -11.69 -5.07
N MET A 26 1.36 -12.29 -6.18
CA MET A 26 2.28 -12.93 -7.12
C MET A 26 3.22 -11.92 -7.79
N SER A 27 2.72 -10.76 -8.19
CA SER A 27 3.55 -9.69 -8.73
C SER A 27 4.57 -9.20 -7.70
N PHE A 28 4.16 -9.04 -6.44
CA PHE A 28 5.07 -8.72 -5.33
C PHE A 28 6.17 -9.78 -5.15
N LEU A 29 5.79 -11.06 -5.03
CA LEU A 29 6.74 -12.15 -4.82
C LEU A 29 7.71 -12.26 -5.99
N CYS A 30 7.22 -12.15 -7.23
CA CYS A 30 8.00 -12.18 -8.45
C CYS A 30 8.87 -10.94 -8.67
N GLY A 31 8.55 -9.81 -8.03
CA GLY A 31 9.36 -8.60 -8.04
C GLY A 31 10.59 -8.65 -7.13
N ILE A 32 10.69 -9.67 -6.27
CA ILE A 32 11.87 -9.88 -5.42
C ILE A 32 13.00 -10.48 -6.27
N ASN A 33 14.14 -9.80 -6.36
CA ASN A 33 15.28 -10.28 -7.12
C ASN A 33 15.71 -11.69 -6.68
N GLY A 34 15.71 -12.63 -7.62
CA GLY A 34 16.13 -14.02 -7.40
C GLY A 34 15.07 -14.95 -6.79
N SER A 35 13.83 -14.49 -6.56
CA SER A 35 12.78 -15.31 -5.95
C SER A 35 12.10 -16.30 -6.90
N ALA A 36 12.27 -16.15 -8.21
CA ALA A 36 11.43 -16.84 -9.22
C ALA A 36 11.42 -18.37 -9.09
N SER A 37 12.57 -18.99 -8.75
CA SER A 37 12.63 -20.45 -8.53
C SER A 37 11.84 -20.88 -7.30
N ALA A 38 11.98 -20.16 -6.19
CA ALA A 38 11.24 -20.44 -4.96
C ALA A 38 9.73 -20.21 -5.14
N VAL A 39 9.34 -19.15 -5.86
CA VAL A 39 7.93 -18.89 -6.19
C VAL A 39 7.36 -20.07 -6.98
N LEU A 40 8.06 -20.54 -8.02
CA LEU A 40 7.62 -21.69 -8.80
C LEU A 40 7.50 -22.96 -7.95
N GLU A 41 8.46 -23.22 -7.08
CA GLU A 41 8.48 -24.39 -6.21
C GLU A 41 7.29 -24.41 -5.23
N TYR A 42 7.01 -23.29 -4.57
CA TYR A 42 5.99 -23.24 -3.52
C TYR A 42 4.57 -22.97 -4.04
N THR A 43 4.43 -22.27 -5.16
CA THR A 43 3.11 -21.88 -5.71
C THR A 43 2.70 -22.69 -6.94
N GLY A 44 3.65 -23.36 -7.60
CA GLY A 44 3.43 -24.03 -8.88
C GLY A 44 3.29 -23.08 -10.08
N GLN A 45 3.43 -21.77 -9.88
CA GLN A 45 3.27 -20.75 -10.92
C GLN A 45 4.60 -20.04 -11.23
N ASN A 46 4.82 -19.77 -12.52
CA ASN A 46 6.01 -19.04 -12.97
C ASN A 46 5.79 -17.53 -12.89
N CYS A 47 6.88 -16.78 -12.78
CA CYS A 47 6.83 -15.31 -12.73
C CYS A 47 6.70 -14.64 -14.10
N TRP A 48 6.67 -15.39 -15.22
CA TRP A 48 6.67 -14.79 -16.56
C TRP A 48 5.36 -14.08 -16.90
N THR A 49 4.26 -14.51 -16.29
CA THR A 49 2.93 -13.91 -16.48
C THR A 49 2.63 -12.77 -15.51
N HIS A 50 3.49 -12.52 -14.53
CA HIS A 50 3.27 -11.53 -13.47
C HIS A 50 4.20 -10.33 -13.61
N ASN A 51 3.75 -9.17 -13.12
CA ASN A 51 4.55 -7.96 -13.21
C ASN A 51 5.68 -7.97 -12.18
N SER A 52 6.88 -8.39 -12.59
CA SER A 52 8.08 -8.43 -11.74
C SER A 52 8.70 -7.05 -11.47
N THR A 53 8.04 -5.95 -11.81
CA THR A 53 8.52 -4.58 -11.52
C THR A 53 7.89 -3.97 -10.27
N VAL A 54 6.96 -4.69 -9.63
CA VAL A 54 6.31 -4.25 -8.38
C VAL A 54 7.30 -4.36 -7.23
N TYR A 55 7.64 -3.23 -6.61
CA TYR A 55 8.43 -3.21 -5.39
C TYR A 55 7.55 -3.60 -4.20
N GLY A 56 8.15 -4.18 -3.15
CA GLY A 56 7.43 -4.53 -1.92
C GLY A 56 6.70 -3.37 -1.25
N SER A 57 7.20 -2.14 -1.39
CA SER A 57 6.53 -0.93 -0.89
C SER A 57 5.20 -0.64 -1.61
N ASP A 58 5.03 -1.12 -2.84
CA ASP A 58 3.93 -0.75 -3.73
C ASP A 58 2.73 -1.69 -3.63
N LEU A 59 2.88 -2.84 -2.95
CA LEU A 59 1.74 -3.69 -2.62
C LEU A 59 0.72 -2.90 -1.79
N ASN A 60 -0.56 -3.02 -2.12
CA ASN A 60 -1.64 -2.19 -1.58
C ASN A 60 -2.05 -2.60 -0.15
N LEU A 61 -1.09 -2.60 0.78
CA LEU A 61 -1.30 -2.93 2.19
C LEU A 61 -1.65 -1.69 3.03
N PRO A 62 -2.37 -1.87 4.17
CA PRO A 62 -2.69 -0.80 5.13
C PRO A 62 -1.47 -0.31 5.94
N SER A 63 -0.25 -0.60 5.49
CA SER A 63 1.01 -0.12 6.05
C SER A 63 2.03 0.09 4.93
N ILE A 64 2.99 0.98 5.15
CA ILE A 64 4.09 1.25 4.22
C ILE A 64 5.40 1.01 4.95
N THR A 65 6.24 0.13 4.39
CA THR A 65 7.58 -0.14 4.89
C THR A 65 8.59 0.22 3.81
N ILE A 66 9.57 1.05 4.15
CA ILE A 66 10.71 1.40 3.29
C ILE A 66 11.97 1.06 4.09
N ALA A 67 12.69 0.03 3.66
CA ALA A 67 13.87 -0.46 4.38
C ALA A 67 15.05 0.53 4.31
N ARG A 68 15.21 1.20 3.17
CA ARG A 68 16.22 2.24 2.94
C ARG A 68 15.64 3.33 2.03
N LEU A 69 15.75 4.58 2.44
CA LEU A 69 15.27 5.75 1.68
C LEU A 69 16.47 6.62 1.30
N ASP A 70 16.99 6.45 0.09
CA ASP A 70 18.24 7.11 -0.34
C ASP A 70 18.04 8.57 -0.81
N GLN A 71 16.80 8.98 -1.14
CA GLN A 71 16.43 10.37 -1.47
C GLN A 71 14.93 10.59 -1.28
N SER A 72 14.13 10.09 -2.22
CA SER A 72 12.68 10.18 -2.20
C SER A 72 12.07 8.90 -2.72
N ARG A 73 10.85 8.63 -2.27
CA ARG A 73 10.06 7.50 -2.75
C ARG A 73 8.60 7.90 -2.75
N VAL A 74 7.95 7.73 -3.90
CA VAL A 74 6.50 7.85 -4.01
C VAL A 74 5.91 6.45 -3.93
N VAL A 75 4.98 6.24 -3.02
CA VAL A 75 4.23 5.00 -2.85
C VAL A 75 2.77 5.29 -3.14
N GLN A 76 2.14 4.46 -3.97
CA GLN A 76 0.71 4.58 -4.27
C GLN A 76 -0.10 3.60 -3.42
N ARG A 77 -1.28 4.04 -2.98
CA ARG A 77 -2.26 3.23 -2.28
C ARG A 77 -3.63 3.45 -2.88
N ALA A 78 -4.32 2.37 -3.22
CA ALA A 78 -5.70 2.41 -3.68
C ALA A 78 -6.61 2.09 -2.50
N VAL A 79 -7.42 3.05 -2.09
CA VAL A 79 -8.47 2.83 -1.09
C VAL A 79 -9.80 2.62 -1.81
N GLN A 80 -10.58 1.65 -1.35
CA GLN A 80 -11.94 1.40 -1.82
C GLN A 80 -12.93 1.75 -0.73
N ASN A 81 -14.01 2.45 -1.08
CA ASN A 81 -15.09 2.74 -0.15
C ASN A 81 -16.13 1.62 -0.16
N ILE A 82 -16.47 1.10 1.02
CA ILE A 82 -17.50 0.07 1.22
C ILE A 82 -18.69 0.55 2.06
N ALA A 83 -18.72 1.84 2.43
CA ALA A 83 -19.79 2.47 3.18
C ALA A 83 -20.68 3.33 2.25
N GLY A 84 -21.15 4.48 2.73
CA GLY A 84 -21.95 5.42 1.94
C GLY A 84 -21.10 6.36 1.10
N ASN A 85 -21.72 7.32 0.41
CA ASN A 85 -20.97 8.39 -0.25
C ASN A 85 -20.36 9.32 0.80
N GLU A 86 -19.03 9.37 0.85
CA GLU A 86 -18.29 9.99 1.97
C GLU A 86 -17.19 10.90 1.47
N THR A 87 -16.77 11.83 2.33
CA THR A 87 -15.64 12.73 2.06
C THR A 87 -14.59 12.56 3.14
N TYR A 88 -13.37 12.24 2.71
CA TYR A 88 -12.25 11.97 3.59
C TYR A 88 -11.24 13.11 3.54
N SER A 89 -10.65 13.41 4.69
CA SER A 89 -9.50 14.30 4.84
C SER A 89 -8.33 13.48 5.37
N VAL A 90 -7.16 13.62 4.74
CA VAL A 90 -5.96 12.83 5.07
C VAL A 90 -5.08 13.62 6.04
N GLY A 91 -4.79 13.03 7.19
CA GLY A 91 -3.81 13.53 8.16
C GLY A 91 -2.63 12.59 8.26
N TRP A 92 -1.43 13.14 8.49
CA TRP A 92 -0.22 12.35 8.69
C TRP A 92 0.73 13.05 9.67
N SER A 93 1.63 12.25 10.25
CA SER A 93 2.75 12.72 11.04
C SER A 93 4.04 12.15 10.44
N SER A 94 5.02 13.02 10.21
CA SER A 94 6.27 12.65 9.58
C SER A 94 7.18 11.94 10.60
N PRO A 95 7.76 10.77 10.28
CA PRO A 95 8.73 10.12 11.15
C PRO A 95 10.05 10.89 11.16
N TYR A 96 10.90 10.61 12.15
CA TYR A 96 12.20 11.27 12.27
C TYR A 96 13.07 11.03 11.02
N GLY A 97 13.71 12.08 10.52
CA GLY A 97 14.60 12.02 9.35
C GLY A 97 13.89 11.91 7.99
N VAL A 98 12.55 11.97 7.95
CA VAL A 98 11.77 11.85 6.71
C VAL A 98 10.64 12.89 6.70
N SER A 99 10.45 13.55 5.56
CA SER A 99 9.28 14.40 5.28
C SER A 99 8.25 13.60 4.49
N VAL A 100 7.00 13.63 4.94
CA VAL A 100 5.88 12.96 4.29
C VAL A 100 4.93 14.01 3.69
N LYS A 101 4.46 13.75 2.47
CA LYS A 101 3.34 14.47 1.84
C LYS A 101 2.37 13.47 1.23
N VAL A 102 1.07 13.75 1.28
CA VAL A 102 0.06 12.90 0.64
C VAL A 102 -0.76 13.73 -0.35
N SER A 103 -1.12 13.12 -1.48
CA SER A 103 -2.00 13.71 -2.49
C SER A 103 -3.01 12.67 -3.02
N PRO A 104 -4.31 12.99 -3.12
CA PRO A 104 -4.96 14.21 -2.61
C PRO A 104 -5.04 14.25 -1.07
N THR A 105 -5.14 15.45 -0.49
CA THR A 105 -5.32 15.63 0.97
C THR A 105 -6.79 15.61 1.40
N ARG A 106 -7.72 15.78 0.46
CA ARG A 106 -9.16 15.68 0.67
C ARG A 106 -9.83 15.17 -0.61
N PHE A 107 -10.74 14.23 -0.49
CA PHE A 107 -11.45 13.65 -1.63
C PHE A 107 -12.82 13.11 -1.22
N SER A 108 -13.76 13.09 -2.18
CA SER A 108 -15.07 12.45 -2.03
C SER A 108 -15.09 11.17 -2.85
N ILE A 109 -15.61 10.09 -2.29
CA ILE A 109 -15.61 8.76 -2.91
C ILE A 109 -16.99 8.13 -2.71
N ALA A 110 -17.60 7.68 -3.81
CA ALA A 110 -18.89 7.00 -3.76
C ALA A 110 -18.72 5.54 -3.28
N ASN A 111 -19.82 4.92 -2.85
CA ASN A 111 -19.80 3.50 -2.48
C ASN A 111 -19.32 2.64 -3.66
N GLY A 112 -18.38 1.74 -3.41
CA GLY A 112 -17.80 0.82 -4.39
C GLY A 112 -16.63 1.40 -5.20
N GLU A 113 -16.50 2.73 -5.23
CA GLU A 113 -15.45 3.42 -5.97
C GLU A 113 -14.09 3.33 -5.29
N ARG A 114 -13.03 3.58 -6.08
CA ARG A 114 -11.64 3.58 -5.63
C ARG A 114 -11.00 4.96 -5.78
N GLN A 115 -10.16 5.32 -4.82
CA GLN A 115 -9.32 6.51 -4.87
C GLN A 115 -7.86 6.09 -4.68
N VAL A 116 -6.99 6.60 -5.56
CA VAL A 116 -5.54 6.43 -5.40
C VAL A 116 -4.97 7.60 -4.59
N LEU A 117 -4.20 7.28 -3.56
CA LEU A 117 -3.43 8.19 -2.74
C LEU A 117 -1.95 8.01 -3.09
N SER A 118 -1.26 9.11 -3.38
CA SER A 118 0.19 9.15 -3.55
C SER A 118 0.83 9.65 -2.26
N VAL A 119 1.58 8.77 -1.59
CA VAL A 119 2.35 9.08 -0.38
C VAL A 119 3.80 9.30 -0.79
N ILE A 120 4.28 10.52 -0.62
CA ILE A 120 5.61 10.96 -1.03
C ILE A 120 6.48 11.07 0.22
N PHE A 121 7.52 10.25 0.27
CA PHE A 121 8.54 10.27 1.31
C PHE A 121 9.79 10.95 0.75
N ASN A 122 10.37 11.89 1.51
CA ASN A 122 11.66 12.50 1.21
C ASN A 122 12.56 12.40 2.44
N ALA A 123 13.78 11.89 2.30
CA ALA A 123 14.78 11.95 3.36
C ALA A 123 15.13 13.43 3.63
N THR A 124 15.19 13.81 4.91
CA THR A 124 15.46 15.21 5.31
C THR A 124 16.92 15.44 5.71
N GLY A 125 17.81 14.46 5.51
CA GLY A 125 19.25 14.55 5.83
C GLY A 125 20.12 13.81 4.82
N ASN A 126 21.24 14.45 4.46
CA ASN A 126 22.46 13.79 3.96
C ASN A 126 23.26 13.25 5.14
#